data_AF-A0A955PNS5-F1
#
_entry.id   AF-A0A955PNS5-F1
#
_cell.length_a   1.000
_cell.length_b   1.000
_cell.length_c   1.000
_cell.angle_alpha   90.00
_cell.angle_beta   90.00
_cell.angle_gamma   90.00
#
_symmetry.space_group_name_H-M   'P 1'
#
loop_
_entity.id
_entity.type
_entity.pdbx_description
1 polymer ?
#
loop_
_entity_poly.entity_id
_entity_poly.type
_entity_poly.pdbx_seq_one_letter_code
_entity_poly.pdbx_strand_id
1 'polypeptide(L)'
;GEPVSLRDWSLTDNPGDPKRWIFPDVTIGSGEHLVVFASQKNRRPTTGNLHTNFGLGSEGEFLGLYDNSGSLVDSFSPGFPPQRNGYSFGLHPQSNQEVFFSTPTPGEANQAEGAFSEFLDQTVHFSIPRGIYEGEDSLSIELSVEDPQAEIRYTTNYTTPGPENGEVYDSAIEISANTTIRAVALKQGFGPSWVETHTYFFTLSEIQKSLPIMVVVTDPSNLDGPEGIRTGENPQQRGRRWERPVSMEYFDLKGATGEQIDAGMRVHGQLGRSQPKKPYRLYFREDYGDPELSFLPIPDSDIQTFKRIVLRGGVQDTNPFIHDELARRTMGRMGQVTSHGTFVEFFINNEFWTYYNPVERYDEYFFDSWLDGGLEWDIVRHSGLAGGDLVEWNKVLDMVRNADLSDPDKYREFTRLLDVVNFADYILLNVFAGTEDWPNNNWTVARLREPGSKFRFYVWDAEISFAQNNPSYHNSFDLQLEELDVPIAEIYRGVKVNPDFQSLMAARFRKHFYESGALRDDAVMKLFLDLRDIVRNALPNMLTRLPALWIPGRRENVEKHLMDKGFLNYTDLPKAGGATPQGLPETEIDLPESGPNLIPDNLIDPKDLLEFL
;
A
#
# COMPACT_ATOMS: atom_id res chain seq x y z
N GLY A 1 -39.65 -1.18 27.84
CA GLY A 1 -38.71 -0.40 28.64
C GLY A 1 -39.09 1.07 28.58
N GLU A 2 -38.46 1.89 29.41
CA GLU A 2 -38.47 3.36 29.28
C GLU A 2 -37.20 3.81 28.54
N PRO A 3 -37.17 5.00 27.90
CA PRO A 3 -35.95 5.55 27.31
C PRO A 3 -34.82 5.70 28.34
N VAL A 4 -33.58 5.43 27.92
CA VAL A 4 -32.36 5.56 28.74
C VAL A 4 -31.49 6.67 28.19
N SER A 5 -31.22 7.70 29.01
CA SER A 5 -30.20 8.70 28.70
C SER A 5 -28.82 8.13 29.01
N LEU A 6 -27.94 8.12 28.00
CA LEU A 6 -26.54 7.73 28.12
C LEU A 6 -25.63 8.89 28.50
N ARG A 7 -26.19 10.05 28.86
CA ARG A 7 -25.40 11.20 29.28
C ARG A 7 -24.48 10.81 30.44
N ASP A 8 -23.19 11.07 30.26
CA ASP A 8 -22.12 10.77 31.22
C ASP A 8 -21.90 9.26 31.51
N TRP A 9 -22.52 8.36 30.74
CA TRP A 9 -22.16 6.94 30.70
C TRP A 9 -20.83 6.76 29.97
N SER A 10 -20.17 5.60 30.14
CA SER A 10 -18.90 5.33 29.46
C SER A 10 -18.79 3.93 28.87
N LEU A 11 -18.01 3.83 27.78
CA LEU A 11 -17.49 2.59 27.22
C LEU A 11 -15.98 2.50 27.46
N THR A 12 -15.50 1.29 27.71
CA THR A 12 -14.07 1.01 27.83
C THR A 12 -13.74 -0.42 27.42
N ASP A 13 -12.61 -0.58 26.76
CA ASP A 13 -11.89 -1.83 26.47
C ASP A 13 -10.87 -2.19 27.58
N ASN A 14 -10.69 -1.32 28.58
CA ASN A 14 -9.76 -1.52 29.68
C ASN A 14 -10.50 -1.53 31.04
N PRO A 15 -10.58 -2.67 31.75
CA PRO A 15 -11.28 -2.73 33.04
C PRO A 15 -10.60 -1.87 34.13
N GLY A 16 -9.33 -1.50 33.95
CA GLY A 16 -8.61 -0.57 34.82
C GLY A 16 -8.90 0.91 34.55
N ASP A 17 -9.61 1.25 33.46
CA ASP A 17 -10.04 2.61 33.12
C ASP A 17 -11.55 2.65 32.75
N PRO A 18 -12.46 2.60 33.74
CA PRO A 18 -13.91 2.60 33.49
C PRO A 18 -14.47 3.82 32.75
N LYS A 19 -13.74 4.94 32.71
CA LYS A 19 -14.20 6.22 32.14
C LYS A 19 -13.47 6.60 30.84
N ARG A 20 -12.85 5.62 30.16
CA ARG A 20 -12.00 5.83 28.97
C ARG A 20 -12.69 6.62 27.84
N TRP A 21 -13.94 6.29 27.51
CA TRP A 21 -14.74 7.05 26.54
C TRP A 21 -16.15 7.33 27.07
N ILE A 22 -16.51 8.62 27.18
CA ILE A 22 -17.78 9.08 27.75
C ILE A 22 -18.74 9.45 26.62
N PHE A 23 -19.97 8.93 26.68
CA PHE A 23 -21.02 9.24 25.71
C PHE A 23 -21.42 10.73 25.74
N PRO A 24 -21.79 11.32 24.57
CA PRO A 24 -22.47 12.60 24.54
C PRO A 24 -23.93 12.47 25.05
N ASP A 25 -24.67 13.58 25.07
CA ASP A 25 -26.08 13.59 25.49
C ASP A 25 -26.96 12.91 24.42
N VAL A 26 -27.00 11.57 24.48
CA VAL A 26 -27.75 10.67 23.60
C VAL A 26 -28.73 9.88 24.45
N THR A 27 -29.95 9.71 23.94
CA THR A 27 -30.98 8.89 24.57
C THR A 27 -31.35 7.76 23.64
N ILE A 28 -31.43 6.54 24.17
CA ILE A 28 -31.88 5.36 23.44
C ILE A 28 -33.30 5.04 23.92
N GLY A 29 -34.26 4.97 23.01
CA GLY A 29 -35.62 4.52 23.29
C GLY A 29 -35.68 3.03 23.66
N SER A 30 -36.81 2.61 24.22
CA SER A 30 -37.00 1.20 24.55
C SER A 30 -36.99 0.31 23.31
N GLY A 31 -36.03 -0.64 23.26
CA GLY A 31 -35.88 -1.55 22.13
C GLY A 31 -35.19 -0.92 20.91
N GLU A 32 -34.74 0.33 21.03
CA GLU A 32 -33.89 0.96 20.02
C GLU A 32 -32.43 0.51 20.19
N HIS A 33 -31.65 0.66 19.12
CA HIS A 33 -30.24 0.29 19.07
C HIS A 33 -29.39 1.51 18.73
N LEU A 34 -28.15 1.54 19.25
CA LEU A 34 -27.17 2.58 18.97
C LEU A 34 -25.87 1.95 18.49
N VAL A 35 -25.40 2.36 17.30
CA VAL A 35 -24.11 1.91 16.77
C VAL A 35 -22.99 2.84 17.21
N VAL A 36 -21.96 2.27 17.84
CA VAL A 36 -20.73 2.98 18.24
C VAL A 36 -19.53 2.34 17.53
N PHE A 37 -18.77 3.14 16.80
CA PHE A 37 -17.59 2.66 16.07
C PHE A 37 -16.33 2.74 16.93
N ALA A 38 -15.80 1.60 17.38
CA ALA A 38 -14.49 1.55 18.02
C ALA A 38 -13.36 1.72 17.00
N SER A 39 -12.99 2.97 16.74
CA SER A 39 -12.20 3.35 15.55
C SER A 39 -11.14 4.40 15.84
N GLN A 40 -10.91 4.73 17.11
CA GLN A 40 -9.94 5.71 17.58
C GLN A 40 -10.15 7.16 17.10
N LYS A 41 -11.19 7.44 16.31
CA LYS A 41 -11.49 8.79 15.80
C LYS A 41 -12.01 9.76 16.88
N ASN A 42 -12.44 9.26 18.03
CA ASN A 42 -12.93 10.03 19.18
C ASN A 42 -13.98 11.10 18.82
N ARG A 43 -15.01 10.74 18.03
CA ARG A 43 -16.08 11.65 17.61
C ARG A 43 -17.32 11.40 18.46
N ARG A 44 -17.86 12.46 19.07
CA ARG A 44 -18.99 12.39 20.02
C ARG A 44 -20.14 13.33 19.61
N PRO A 45 -20.66 13.26 18.38
CA PRO A 45 -21.79 14.11 18.02
C PRO A 45 -23.07 13.65 18.74
N THR A 46 -24.03 14.55 18.91
CA THR A 46 -25.39 14.20 19.36
C THR A 46 -26.25 13.64 18.22
N THR A 47 -25.81 13.80 16.96
CA THR A 47 -26.42 13.25 15.76
C THR A 47 -25.37 12.64 14.83
N GLY A 48 -25.64 11.44 14.29
CA GLY A 48 -24.70 10.72 13.43
C GLY A 48 -23.82 9.71 14.20
N ASN A 49 -22.74 9.26 13.55
CA ASN A 49 -21.96 8.12 14.05
C ASN A 49 -21.03 8.51 15.21
N LEU A 50 -21.15 7.77 16.31
CA LEU A 50 -20.23 7.84 17.45
C LEU A 50 -18.95 7.06 17.15
N HIS A 51 -17.81 7.59 17.57
CA HIS A 51 -16.52 6.93 17.43
C HIS A 51 -15.74 6.99 18.74
N THR A 52 -15.32 5.84 19.28
CA THR A 52 -14.49 5.82 20.50
C THR A 52 -13.07 6.33 20.23
N ASN A 53 -12.33 6.62 21.30
CA ASN A 53 -10.89 6.94 21.28
C ASN A 53 -10.00 5.68 21.35
N PHE A 54 -10.59 4.49 21.29
CA PHE A 54 -9.90 3.20 21.22
C PHE A 54 -10.42 2.40 20.02
N GLY A 55 -9.76 1.28 19.71
CA GLY A 55 -10.22 0.32 18.72
C GLY A 55 -10.47 -1.01 19.41
N LEU A 56 -11.23 -1.90 18.77
CA LEU A 56 -11.36 -3.27 19.26
C LEU A 56 -10.36 -4.21 18.58
N GLY A 57 -9.67 -5.03 19.36
CA GLY A 57 -8.73 -6.07 18.93
C GLY A 57 -9.46 -7.27 18.33
N SER A 58 -8.87 -7.84 17.27
CA SER A 58 -9.41 -9.00 16.55
C SER A 58 -9.36 -10.27 17.39
N GLU A 59 -8.34 -10.44 18.23
CA GLU A 59 -8.15 -11.62 19.08
C GLU A 59 -9.11 -11.69 20.29
N GLY A 60 -9.97 -10.68 20.44
CA GLY A 60 -10.87 -10.60 21.58
C GLY A 60 -10.30 -9.81 22.75
N GLU A 61 -11.15 -9.04 23.42
CA GLU A 61 -10.77 -8.29 24.61
C GLU A 61 -11.99 -7.93 25.47
N PHE A 62 -11.74 -7.36 26.64
CA PHE A 62 -12.78 -6.82 27.50
C PHE A 62 -13.53 -5.69 26.79
N LEU A 63 -14.85 -5.61 26.99
CA LEU A 63 -15.63 -4.43 26.63
C LEU A 63 -16.70 -4.22 27.70
N GLY A 64 -16.67 -3.07 28.37
CA GLY A 64 -17.59 -2.73 29.44
C GLY A 64 -18.37 -1.45 29.19
N LEU A 65 -19.65 -1.46 29.58
CA LEU A 65 -20.54 -0.31 29.62
C LEU A 65 -20.80 0.08 31.08
N TYR A 66 -20.55 1.33 31.44
CA TYR A 66 -20.74 1.86 32.78
C TYR A 66 -21.76 3.00 32.79
N ASP A 67 -22.59 3.07 33.82
CA ASP A 67 -23.55 4.15 34.00
C ASP A 67 -22.87 5.44 34.50
N ASN A 68 -23.65 6.52 34.60
CA ASN A 68 -23.17 7.83 35.06
C ASN A 68 -22.66 7.84 36.52
N SER A 69 -23.00 6.83 37.33
CA SER A 69 -22.47 6.64 38.69
C SER A 69 -21.10 5.95 38.69
N GLY A 70 -20.70 5.39 37.55
CA GLY A 70 -19.51 4.56 37.40
C GLY A 70 -19.74 3.08 37.74
N SER A 71 -21.00 2.64 37.82
CA SER A 71 -21.33 1.23 38.05
C SER A 71 -21.32 0.47 36.72
N LEU A 72 -20.78 -0.75 36.72
CA LEU A 72 -20.81 -1.62 35.54
C LEU A 72 -22.26 -2.04 35.26
N VAL A 73 -22.73 -1.75 34.06
CA VAL A 73 -24.09 -2.08 33.59
C VAL A 73 -24.09 -3.39 32.83
N ASP A 74 -23.15 -3.55 31.90
CA ASP A 74 -22.99 -4.75 31.09
C ASP A 74 -21.55 -4.88 30.57
N SER A 75 -21.13 -6.09 30.22
CA SER A 75 -19.79 -6.33 29.66
C SER A 75 -19.66 -7.68 28.95
N PHE A 76 -18.76 -7.72 27.98
CA PHE A 76 -18.08 -8.95 27.58
C PHE A 76 -16.86 -9.17 28.48
N SER A 77 -16.91 -10.18 29.36
CA SER A 77 -15.88 -10.45 30.37
C SER A 77 -15.56 -11.95 30.49
N PRO A 78 -14.27 -12.37 30.51
CA PRO A 78 -13.07 -11.51 30.49
C PRO A 78 -12.82 -10.82 29.14
N GLY A 79 -13.53 -11.24 28.10
CA GLY A 79 -13.58 -10.56 26.80
C GLY A 79 -14.49 -11.30 25.82
N PHE A 80 -14.82 -10.64 24.71
CA PHE A 80 -15.39 -11.35 23.56
C PHE A 80 -14.30 -12.21 22.89
N PRO A 81 -14.66 -13.31 22.18
CA PRO A 81 -13.69 -14.22 21.56
C PRO A 81 -13.02 -13.62 20.32
N PRO A 82 -12.00 -14.28 19.73
CA PRO A 82 -11.45 -13.87 18.44
C PRO A 82 -12.51 -13.71 17.36
N GLN A 83 -12.40 -12.63 16.58
CA GLN A 83 -13.37 -12.20 15.57
C GLN A 83 -12.85 -12.52 14.17
N ARG A 84 -13.75 -12.92 13.27
CA ARG A 84 -13.47 -13.12 11.84
C ARG A 84 -14.27 -12.15 10.99
N ASN A 85 -13.70 -11.72 9.87
CA ASN A 85 -14.36 -10.81 8.95
C ASN A 85 -15.71 -11.35 8.46
N GLY A 86 -16.74 -10.52 8.45
CA GLY A 86 -18.09 -10.90 8.00
C GLY A 86 -18.99 -11.53 9.06
N TYR A 87 -18.48 -11.78 10.26
CA TYR A 87 -19.24 -12.31 11.39
C TYR A 87 -19.41 -11.26 12.48
N SER A 88 -20.37 -11.47 13.38
CA SER A 88 -20.54 -10.64 14.58
C SER A 88 -20.72 -11.50 15.82
N PHE A 89 -20.41 -10.96 16.99
CA PHE A 89 -20.58 -11.63 18.28
C PHE A 89 -21.50 -10.79 19.16
N GLY A 90 -22.42 -11.45 19.88
CA GLY A 90 -23.35 -10.77 20.77
C GLY A 90 -24.38 -11.71 21.38
N LEU A 91 -25.46 -11.14 21.92
CA LEU A 91 -26.47 -11.92 22.63
C LEU A 91 -27.49 -12.55 21.68
N HIS A 92 -27.75 -13.83 21.87
CA HIS A 92 -28.79 -14.59 21.17
C HIS A 92 -30.19 -14.09 21.57
N PRO A 93 -31.08 -13.76 20.62
CA PRO A 93 -32.30 -12.98 20.89
C PRO A 93 -33.34 -13.69 21.77
N GLN A 94 -33.28 -15.02 21.92
CA GLN A 94 -34.20 -15.77 22.80
C GLN A 94 -33.56 -16.35 24.06
N SER A 95 -32.26 -16.64 24.04
CA SER A 95 -31.59 -17.33 25.14
C SER A 95 -30.69 -16.41 25.98
N ASN A 96 -30.40 -15.20 25.48
CA ASN A 96 -29.43 -14.27 26.05
C ASN A 96 -28.03 -14.88 26.27
N GLN A 97 -27.70 -15.95 25.55
CA GLN A 97 -26.35 -16.49 25.53
C GLN A 97 -25.50 -15.70 24.53
N GLU A 98 -24.24 -15.50 24.85
CA GLU A 98 -23.28 -14.92 23.93
C GLU A 98 -22.94 -15.94 22.83
N VAL A 99 -23.10 -15.54 21.57
CA VAL A 99 -22.92 -16.38 20.39
C VAL A 99 -22.38 -15.53 19.23
N PHE A 100 -21.83 -16.21 18.23
CA PHE A 100 -21.56 -15.61 16.94
C PHE A 100 -22.79 -15.65 16.04
N PHE A 101 -22.82 -14.76 15.05
CA PHE A 101 -23.81 -14.70 13.99
C PHE A 101 -23.12 -14.62 12.63
N SER A 102 -23.58 -15.44 11.68
CA SER A 102 -23.12 -15.41 10.28
C SER A 102 -23.55 -14.16 9.51
N THR A 103 -24.55 -13.43 10.02
CA THR A 103 -25.08 -12.21 9.39
C THR A 103 -25.10 -11.07 10.41
N PRO A 104 -24.18 -10.10 10.30
CA PRO A 104 -24.19 -8.91 11.16
C PRO A 104 -25.43 -8.04 10.94
N THR A 105 -26.04 -7.55 12.01
CA THR A 105 -27.24 -6.69 12.00
C THR A 105 -27.01 -5.32 12.66
N PRO A 106 -26.04 -4.50 12.20
CA PRO A 106 -25.73 -3.23 12.86
C PRO A 106 -26.92 -2.27 12.87
N GLY A 107 -27.34 -1.85 14.07
CA GLY A 107 -28.48 -0.94 14.26
C GLY A 107 -29.84 -1.62 14.32
N GLU A 108 -29.89 -2.96 14.20
CA GLU A 108 -31.10 -3.76 14.22
C GLU A 108 -30.96 -4.91 15.24
N ALA A 109 -32.07 -5.58 15.56
CA ALA A 109 -32.05 -6.73 16.45
C ALA A 109 -31.33 -7.93 15.81
N ASN A 110 -30.51 -8.62 16.60
CA ASN A 110 -29.89 -9.90 16.20
C ASN A 110 -30.94 -10.93 15.80
N GLN A 111 -30.60 -11.80 14.85
CA GLN A 111 -31.45 -12.90 14.39
C GLN A 111 -30.95 -14.23 14.94
N ALA A 112 -31.86 -15.15 15.28
CA ALA A 112 -31.48 -16.49 15.76
C ALA A 112 -30.91 -17.38 14.65
N GLU A 113 -31.34 -17.14 13.41
CA GLU A 113 -30.84 -17.83 12.24
C GLU A 113 -29.36 -17.48 12.01
N GLY A 114 -28.54 -18.51 11.79
CA GLY A 114 -27.09 -18.34 11.61
C GLY A 114 -26.30 -18.13 12.91
N ALA A 115 -26.92 -18.33 14.09
CA ALA A 115 -26.22 -18.29 15.36
C ALA A 115 -25.41 -19.58 15.63
N PHE A 116 -24.19 -19.44 16.17
CA PHE A 116 -23.31 -20.56 16.54
C PHE A 116 -22.41 -20.20 17.72
N SER A 117 -21.91 -21.21 18.46
CA SER A 117 -21.14 -20.97 19.68
C SER A 117 -19.70 -20.56 19.43
N GLU A 118 -19.06 -21.19 18.45
CA GLU A 118 -17.64 -21.00 18.14
C GLU A 118 -17.34 -21.37 16.69
N PHE A 119 -16.23 -20.89 16.14
CA PHE A 119 -15.74 -21.34 14.83
C PHE A 119 -15.13 -22.72 14.93
N LEU A 120 -15.26 -23.51 13.86
CA LEU A 120 -14.54 -24.78 13.76
C LEU A 120 -13.03 -24.51 13.62
N ASP A 121 -12.28 -24.87 14.66
CA ASP A 121 -10.82 -24.75 14.70
C ASP A 121 -10.16 -25.96 14.05
N GLN A 122 -10.27 -26.02 12.73
CA GLN A 122 -9.74 -27.08 11.89
C GLN A 122 -9.23 -26.45 10.58
N THR A 123 -8.25 -27.10 9.94
CA THR A 123 -7.76 -26.73 8.62
C THR A 123 -8.06 -27.87 7.66
N VAL A 124 -8.56 -27.56 6.46
CA VAL A 124 -8.72 -28.58 5.41
C VAL A 124 -7.35 -28.88 4.81
N HIS A 125 -6.87 -30.10 4.97
CA HIS A 125 -5.59 -30.53 4.43
C HIS A 125 -5.75 -31.05 3.00
N PHE A 126 -4.94 -30.53 2.08
CA PHE A 126 -4.81 -31.00 0.71
C PHE A 126 -3.65 -32.01 0.62
N SER A 127 -3.87 -33.15 -0.02
CA SER A 127 -2.82 -34.18 -0.19
C SER A 127 -1.68 -33.76 -1.12
N ILE A 128 -1.96 -32.83 -2.05
CA ILE A 128 -1.01 -32.29 -3.01
C ILE A 128 -0.93 -30.77 -2.81
N PRO A 129 0.28 -30.21 -2.56
CA PRO A 129 0.43 -28.77 -2.31
C PRO A 129 0.04 -27.92 -3.52
N ARG A 130 -0.30 -26.64 -3.29
CA ARG A 130 -0.45 -25.64 -4.36
C ARG A 130 0.84 -25.55 -5.17
N GLY A 131 0.75 -25.37 -6.48
CA GLY A 131 1.97 -25.40 -7.30
C GLY A 131 1.82 -25.37 -8.81
N ILE A 132 2.98 -25.44 -9.46
CA ILE A 132 3.17 -25.56 -10.90
C ILE A 132 3.54 -27.02 -11.19
N TYR A 133 2.69 -27.67 -11.97
CA TYR A 133 2.71 -29.07 -12.36
C TYR A 133 2.79 -29.22 -13.88
N GLU A 134 3.61 -28.38 -14.53
CA GLU A 134 3.86 -28.50 -15.97
C GLU A 134 4.43 -29.88 -16.31
N GLY A 135 3.79 -30.57 -17.27
CA GLY A 135 4.20 -31.90 -17.71
C GLY A 135 3.47 -33.06 -17.03
N GLU A 136 2.66 -32.80 -16.01
CA GLU A 136 1.71 -33.79 -15.47
C GLU A 136 0.43 -33.83 -16.33
N ASP A 137 -0.10 -35.01 -16.58
CA ASP A 137 -1.37 -35.17 -17.33
C ASP A 137 -2.59 -34.85 -16.43
N SER A 138 -2.51 -35.21 -15.15
CA SER A 138 -3.58 -35.03 -14.17
C SER A 138 -3.07 -35.18 -12.73
N LEU A 139 -3.79 -34.61 -11.77
CA LEU A 139 -3.61 -34.81 -10.33
C LEU A 139 -4.91 -35.29 -9.69
N SER A 140 -4.78 -36.18 -8.70
CA SER A 140 -5.88 -36.68 -7.86
C SER A 140 -5.72 -36.09 -6.46
N ILE A 141 -6.51 -35.05 -6.16
CA ILE A 141 -6.39 -34.28 -4.92
C ILE A 141 -7.29 -34.87 -3.85
N GLU A 142 -6.72 -35.32 -2.74
CA GLU A 142 -7.48 -35.76 -1.58
C GLU A 142 -7.56 -34.63 -0.55
N LEU A 143 -8.74 -34.39 0.00
CA LEU A 143 -9.00 -33.45 1.09
C LEU A 143 -9.25 -34.22 2.40
N SER A 144 -8.78 -33.68 3.52
CA SER A 144 -9.03 -34.27 4.83
C SER A 144 -9.13 -33.22 5.94
N VAL A 145 -9.78 -33.60 7.03
CA VAL A 145 -9.91 -32.82 8.27
C VAL A 145 -9.86 -33.80 9.44
N GLU A 146 -9.36 -33.39 10.60
CA GLU A 146 -9.17 -34.31 11.73
C GLU A 146 -10.50 -34.72 12.38
N ASP A 147 -11.47 -33.80 12.44
CA ASP A 147 -12.79 -34.07 13.02
C ASP A 147 -13.67 -34.92 12.07
N PRO A 148 -13.97 -36.19 12.41
CA PRO A 148 -14.78 -37.06 11.56
C PRO A 148 -16.26 -36.65 11.48
N GLN A 149 -16.70 -35.69 12.28
CA GLN A 149 -18.05 -35.12 12.21
C GLN A 149 -18.13 -33.88 11.31
N ALA A 150 -16.99 -33.36 10.85
CA ALA A 150 -16.96 -32.24 9.93
C ALA A 150 -17.12 -32.72 8.47
N GLU A 151 -17.96 -32.03 7.72
CA GLU A 151 -18.12 -32.20 6.29
C GLU A 151 -17.22 -31.20 5.56
N ILE A 152 -16.43 -31.66 4.58
CA ILE A 152 -15.64 -30.79 3.73
C ILE A 152 -16.49 -30.36 2.54
N ARG A 153 -16.51 -29.06 2.24
CA ARG A 153 -17.06 -28.51 1.00
C ARG A 153 -16.02 -27.74 0.22
N TYR A 154 -16.09 -27.81 -1.10
CA TYR A 154 -15.15 -27.13 -1.98
C TYR A 154 -15.82 -26.45 -3.17
N THR A 155 -15.08 -25.53 -3.80
CA THR A 155 -15.46 -24.86 -5.05
C THR A 155 -14.26 -24.79 -6.00
N THR A 156 -14.54 -24.81 -7.30
CA THR A 156 -13.56 -24.61 -8.37
C THR A 156 -13.84 -23.37 -9.22
N ASN A 157 -14.93 -22.66 -8.91
CA ASN A 157 -15.38 -21.44 -9.59
C ASN A 157 -15.02 -20.16 -8.80
N TYR A 158 -14.06 -20.25 -7.89
CA TYR A 158 -13.55 -19.18 -7.02
C TYR A 158 -14.52 -18.65 -5.97
N THR A 159 -15.80 -19.03 -5.97
CA THR A 159 -16.75 -18.61 -4.91
C THR A 159 -16.32 -19.15 -3.55
N THR A 160 -16.65 -18.44 -2.47
CA THR A 160 -16.28 -18.88 -1.11
C THR A 160 -17.09 -20.13 -0.76
N PRO A 161 -16.50 -21.33 -0.55
CA PRO A 161 -17.26 -22.54 -0.31
C PRO A 161 -18.09 -22.43 0.97
N GLY A 162 -19.28 -23.03 0.95
CA GLY A 162 -20.25 -22.98 2.03
C GLY A 162 -21.40 -23.96 1.79
N PRO A 163 -22.40 -24.02 2.70
CA PRO A 163 -23.50 -24.99 2.60
C PRO A 163 -24.29 -24.92 1.30
N GLU A 164 -24.46 -23.72 0.73
CA GLU A 164 -25.31 -23.48 -0.45
C GLU A 164 -24.55 -23.47 -1.78
N ASN A 165 -23.25 -23.16 -1.74
CA ASN A 165 -22.45 -22.90 -2.93
C ASN A 165 -21.21 -23.80 -3.07
N GLY A 166 -20.91 -24.65 -2.07
CA GLY A 166 -19.84 -25.64 -2.14
C GLY A 166 -20.34 -27.05 -2.44
N GLU A 167 -19.58 -27.78 -3.26
CA GLU A 167 -19.74 -29.21 -3.51
C GLU A 167 -19.27 -30.01 -2.29
N VAL A 168 -20.01 -31.06 -1.92
CA VAL A 168 -19.60 -31.96 -0.82
C VAL A 168 -18.43 -32.81 -1.32
N TYR A 169 -17.34 -32.84 -0.57
CA TYR A 169 -16.20 -33.71 -0.86
C TYR A 169 -16.51 -35.14 -0.40
N ASP A 170 -16.66 -36.07 -1.34
CA ASP A 170 -16.93 -37.49 -1.10
C ASP A 170 -15.87 -38.44 -1.71
N SER A 171 -15.02 -37.91 -2.59
CA SER A 171 -14.00 -38.62 -3.35
C SER A 171 -12.92 -37.64 -3.85
N ALA A 172 -11.77 -38.18 -4.25
CA ALA A 172 -10.65 -37.37 -4.72
C ALA A 172 -11.04 -36.48 -5.92
N ILE A 173 -10.55 -35.24 -5.93
CA ILE A 173 -10.82 -34.25 -6.97
C ILE A 173 -9.79 -34.42 -8.08
N GLU A 174 -10.24 -34.87 -9.25
CA GLU A 174 -9.40 -35.04 -10.42
C GLU A 174 -9.28 -33.72 -11.21
N ILE A 175 -8.05 -33.25 -11.42
CA ILE A 175 -7.76 -32.04 -12.20
C ILE A 175 -6.72 -32.33 -13.28
N SER A 176 -6.86 -31.72 -14.45
CA SER A 176 -5.95 -31.91 -15.61
C SER A 176 -5.67 -30.61 -16.36
N ALA A 177 -5.95 -29.48 -15.72
CA ALA A 177 -5.80 -28.14 -16.27
C ALA A 177 -5.66 -27.14 -15.12
N ASN A 178 -5.26 -25.89 -15.42
CA ASN A 178 -5.13 -24.84 -14.42
C ASN A 178 -6.42 -24.72 -13.61
N THR A 179 -6.35 -25.01 -12.31
CA THR A 179 -7.52 -25.11 -11.45
C THR A 179 -7.19 -24.51 -10.10
N THR A 180 -8.12 -23.74 -9.53
CA THR A 180 -8.07 -23.36 -8.13
C THR A 180 -9.14 -24.13 -7.39
N ILE A 181 -8.78 -24.71 -6.26
CA ILE A 181 -9.72 -25.36 -5.35
C ILE A 181 -9.73 -24.54 -4.06
N ARG A 182 -10.92 -24.12 -3.63
CA ARG A 182 -11.14 -23.50 -2.31
C ARG A 182 -11.95 -24.47 -1.48
N ALA A 183 -11.53 -24.78 -0.26
CA ALA A 183 -12.20 -25.75 0.60
C ALA A 183 -12.43 -25.23 2.02
N VAL A 184 -13.52 -25.68 2.65
CA VAL A 184 -13.90 -25.35 4.03
C VAL A 184 -14.47 -26.59 4.72
N ALA A 185 -14.24 -26.71 6.02
CA ALA A 185 -14.88 -27.70 6.87
C ALA A 185 -16.08 -27.07 7.60
N LEU A 186 -17.19 -27.80 7.62
CA LEU A 186 -18.46 -27.40 8.21
C LEU A 186 -18.92 -28.43 9.23
N LYS A 187 -19.40 -27.97 10.38
CA LYS A 187 -19.96 -28.83 11.43
C LYS A 187 -21.21 -28.20 12.03
N GLN A 188 -22.24 -29.02 12.23
CA GLN A 188 -23.50 -28.55 12.81
C GLN A 188 -23.27 -27.91 14.19
N GLY A 189 -23.77 -26.68 14.38
CA GLY A 189 -23.64 -25.91 15.62
C GLY A 189 -22.37 -25.04 15.73
N PHE A 190 -21.48 -25.13 14.74
CA PHE A 190 -20.23 -24.38 14.66
C PHE A 190 -20.25 -23.42 13.47
N GLY A 191 -19.46 -22.35 13.57
CA GLY A 191 -19.07 -21.54 12.41
C GLY A 191 -18.09 -22.33 11.52
N PRO A 192 -17.88 -21.91 10.27
CA PRO A 192 -16.98 -22.60 9.36
C PRO A 192 -15.52 -22.55 9.81
N SER A 193 -14.71 -23.47 9.31
CA SER A 193 -13.25 -23.33 9.36
C SER A 193 -12.75 -22.13 8.55
N TRP A 194 -11.45 -21.87 8.59
CA TRP A 194 -10.83 -21.04 7.56
C TRP A 194 -10.96 -21.71 6.19
N VAL A 195 -10.96 -20.88 5.14
CA VAL A 195 -11.04 -21.35 3.75
C VAL A 195 -9.64 -21.58 3.24
N GLU A 196 -9.29 -22.82 2.95
CA GLU A 196 -8.00 -23.16 2.37
C GLU A 196 -8.08 -23.06 0.84
N THR A 197 -7.14 -22.35 0.24
CA THR A 197 -7.09 -22.11 -1.20
C THR A 197 -5.79 -22.65 -1.79
N HIS A 198 -5.93 -23.47 -2.84
CA HIS A 198 -4.82 -24.05 -3.59
C HIS A 198 -5.01 -23.80 -5.08
N THR A 199 -4.04 -23.12 -5.70
CA THR A 199 -3.95 -23.00 -7.16
C THR A 199 -2.94 -23.98 -7.75
N TYR A 200 -3.37 -24.67 -8.82
CA TYR A 200 -2.58 -25.63 -9.57
C TYR A 200 -2.43 -25.14 -11.01
N PHE A 201 -1.20 -24.97 -11.48
CA PHE A 201 -0.90 -24.60 -12.86
C PHE A 201 -0.32 -25.79 -13.63
N PHE A 202 -1.01 -26.24 -14.69
CA PHE A 202 -0.57 -27.28 -15.62
C PHE A 202 0.07 -26.70 -16.88
N THR A 203 -0.36 -25.52 -17.31
CA THR A 203 0.16 -24.83 -18.49
C THR A 203 0.39 -23.37 -18.19
N LEU A 204 1.62 -22.90 -18.41
CA LEU A 204 1.98 -21.49 -18.37
C LEU A 204 2.78 -21.12 -19.62
N SER A 205 2.46 -19.97 -20.21
CA SER A 205 3.26 -19.40 -21.29
C SER A 205 4.63 -18.93 -20.79
N GLU A 206 5.59 -18.77 -21.70
CA GLU A 206 6.92 -18.23 -21.36
C GLU A 206 6.86 -16.84 -20.74
N ILE A 207 5.90 -16.00 -21.15
CA ILE A 207 5.67 -14.67 -20.53
C ILE A 207 5.20 -14.84 -19.08
N GLN A 208 4.26 -15.75 -18.82
CA GLN A 208 3.75 -15.99 -17.47
C GLN A 208 4.80 -16.58 -16.51
N LYS A 209 5.87 -17.17 -17.06
CA LYS A 209 7.04 -17.68 -16.32
C LYS A 209 8.21 -16.70 -16.32
N SER A 210 8.01 -15.48 -16.80
CA SER A 210 9.09 -14.51 -16.97
C SER A 210 9.48 -13.79 -15.67
N LEU A 211 8.56 -13.74 -14.71
CA LEU A 211 8.71 -13.22 -13.35
C LEU A 211 8.03 -14.19 -12.37
N PRO A 212 8.35 -14.12 -11.06
CA PRO A 212 7.57 -14.84 -10.04
C PRO A 212 6.07 -14.58 -10.18
N ILE A 213 5.25 -15.58 -9.87
CA ILE A 213 3.80 -15.50 -10.03
C ILE A 213 3.18 -15.09 -8.70
N MET A 214 2.30 -14.10 -8.75
CA MET A 214 1.40 -13.76 -7.65
C MET A 214 -0.03 -13.95 -8.12
N VAL A 215 -0.79 -14.83 -7.46
CA VAL A 215 -2.21 -15.04 -7.75
C VAL A 215 -3.04 -14.58 -6.57
N VAL A 216 -4.11 -13.85 -6.87
CA VAL A 216 -5.11 -13.45 -5.90
C VAL A 216 -6.42 -14.15 -6.24
N VAL A 217 -6.96 -14.91 -5.30
CA VAL A 217 -8.21 -15.65 -5.44
C VAL A 217 -9.26 -15.03 -4.52
N THR A 218 -10.44 -14.79 -5.04
CA THR A 218 -11.58 -14.26 -4.29
C THR A 218 -12.89 -14.67 -4.93
N ASP A 219 -13.96 -14.65 -4.14
CA ASP A 219 -15.31 -14.71 -4.69
C ASP A 219 -15.47 -13.66 -5.81
N PRO A 220 -15.94 -14.03 -7.03
CA PRO A 220 -16.09 -13.08 -8.13
C PRO A 220 -16.98 -11.87 -7.78
N SER A 221 -17.95 -12.02 -6.87
CA SER A 221 -18.81 -10.92 -6.42
C SER A 221 -18.05 -9.84 -5.65
N ASN A 222 -16.92 -10.18 -5.02
CA ASN A 222 -16.03 -9.21 -4.38
C ASN A 222 -15.35 -8.28 -5.39
N LEU A 223 -15.24 -8.70 -6.65
CA LEU A 223 -14.64 -7.90 -7.70
C LEU A 223 -15.71 -7.12 -8.47
N ASP A 224 -16.70 -7.82 -9.00
CA ASP A 224 -17.66 -7.28 -9.98
C ASP A 224 -19.13 -7.43 -9.57
N GLY A 225 -19.40 -7.85 -8.33
CA GLY A 225 -20.75 -7.83 -7.76
C GLY A 225 -21.22 -6.40 -7.47
N PRO A 226 -22.45 -6.22 -6.95
CA PRO A 226 -22.99 -4.90 -6.60
C PRO A 226 -22.10 -4.13 -5.60
N GLU A 227 -21.51 -4.84 -4.65
CA GLU A 227 -20.51 -4.30 -3.71
C GLU A 227 -19.08 -4.66 -4.10
N GLY A 228 -18.86 -5.14 -5.33
CA GLY A 228 -17.55 -5.50 -5.84
C GLY A 228 -16.66 -4.27 -6.01
N ILE A 229 -15.37 -4.39 -5.68
CA ILE A 229 -14.44 -3.24 -5.64
C ILE A 229 -14.12 -2.65 -7.02
N ARG A 230 -14.53 -3.29 -8.12
CA ARG A 230 -14.37 -2.79 -9.50
C ARG A 230 -15.65 -2.21 -10.10
N THR A 231 -16.79 -2.37 -9.44
CA THR A 231 -18.12 -2.03 -9.99
C THR A 231 -18.45 -0.54 -9.84
N GLY A 232 -18.82 0.13 -10.93
CA GLY A 232 -19.30 1.51 -10.91
C GLY A 232 -18.36 2.46 -10.17
N GLU A 233 -18.88 3.15 -9.14
CA GLU A 233 -18.13 4.10 -8.31
C GLU A 233 -17.43 3.47 -7.10
N ASN A 234 -17.56 2.15 -6.91
CA ASN A 234 -16.96 1.41 -5.80
C ASN A 234 -15.42 1.55 -5.72
N PRO A 235 -14.66 1.61 -6.85
CA PRO A 235 -13.22 1.87 -6.79
C PRO A 235 -12.85 3.16 -6.03
N GLN A 236 -13.74 4.16 -6.01
CA GLN A 236 -13.51 5.44 -5.32
C GLN A 236 -13.76 5.39 -3.82
N GLN A 237 -14.19 4.25 -3.30
CA GLN A 237 -14.56 4.10 -1.89
C GLN A 237 -13.37 3.75 -0.99
N ARG A 238 -13.54 3.89 0.33
CA ARG A 238 -12.45 3.82 1.33
C ARG A 238 -12.86 3.12 2.61
N GLY A 239 -11.86 2.77 3.42
CA GLY A 239 -12.02 2.15 4.73
C GLY A 239 -12.27 0.64 4.65
N ARG A 240 -12.34 0.02 5.82
CA ARG A 240 -12.56 -1.44 5.98
C ARG A 240 -13.84 -1.92 5.27
N ARG A 241 -14.90 -1.10 5.20
CA ARG A 241 -16.16 -1.46 4.50
C ARG A 241 -15.96 -1.83 3.02
N TRP A 242 -14.93 -1.27 2.38
CA TRP A 242 -14.65 -1.47 0.96
C TRP A 242 -13.46 -2.39 0.71
N GLU A 243 -13.00 -3.08 1.77
CA GLU A 243 -12.01 -4.13 1.72
C GLU A 243 -12.71 -5.46 1.46
N ARG A 244 -12.15 -6.30 0.60
CA ARG A 244 -12.72 -7.61 0.27
C ARG A 244 -11.74 -8.72 0.61
N PRO A 245 -12.20 -9.84 1.20
CA PRO A 245 -11.34 -10.96 1.52
C PRO A 245 -10.78 -11.58 0.25
N VAL A 246 -9.50 -11.90 0.27
CA VAL A 246 -8.78 -12.61 -0.79
C VAL A 246 -7.80 -13.60 -0.19
N SER A 247 -7.51 -14.69 -0.91
CA SER A 247 -6.31 -15.49 -0.71
C SER A 247 -5.26 -15.04 -1.71
N MET A 248 -4.02 -14.83 -1.26
CA MET A 248 -2.87 -14.52 -2.12
C MET A 248 -1.88 -15.67 -2.06
N GLU A 249 -1.49 -16.20 -3.22
CA GLU A 249 -0.40 -17.18 -3.32
C GLU A 249 0.77 -16.60 -4.14
N TYR A 250 1.99 -16.96 -3.75
CA TYR A 250 3.24 -16.56 -4.41
C TYR A 250 4.06 -17.78 -4.83
N PHE A 251 4.55 -17.78 -6.08
CA PHE A 251 5.40 -18.83 -6.65
C PHE A 251 6.69 -18.22 -7.21
N ASP A 252 7.85 -18.63 -6.66
CA ASP A 252 9.16 -18.05 -7.01
C ASP A 252 9.79 -18.61 -8.31
N LEU A 253 9.13 -19.59 -8.94
CA LEU A 253 9.54 -20.36 -10.12
C LEU A 253 10.79 -21.25 -9.95
N LYS A 254 11.47 -21.21 -8.80
CA LYS A 254 12.60 -22.11 -8.50
C LYS A 254 12.10 -23.43 -7.91
N GLY A 255 10.97 -23.40 -7.23
CA GLY A 255 10.23 -24.56 -6.74
C GLY A 255 8.94 -24.83 -7.51
N ALA A 256 8.44 -26.07 -7.40
CA ALA A 256 7.11 -26.41 -7.90
C ALA A 256 5.99 -25.88 -7.00
N THR A 257 6.23 -25.64 -5.72
CA THR A 257 5.20 -25.25 -4.75
C THR A 257 5.26 -23.77 -4.41
N GLY A 258 4.12 -23.19 -4.01
CA GLY A 258 4.00 -21.80 -3.57
C GLY A 258 3.60 -21.64 -2.11
N GLU A 259 3.67 -20.40 -1.62
CA GLU A 259 3.23 -19.99 -0.29
C GLU A 259 1.91 -19.20 -0.37
N GLN A 260 1.13 -19.16 0.71
CA GLN A 260 -0.19 -18.53 0.74
C GLN A 260 -0.41 -17.72 2.01
N ILE A 261 -1.19 -16.65 1.88
CA ILE A 261 -1.71 -15.85 2.97
C ILE A 261 -3.05 -15.25 2.59
N ASP A 262 -3.96 -15.10 3.55
CA ASP A 262 -5.20 -14.38 3.37
C ASP A 262 -5.04 -12.88 3.67
N ALA A 263 -5.79 -12.06 2.95
CA ALA A 263 -5.70 -10.61 3.07
C ALA A 263 -7.02 -9.92 2.73
N GLY A 264 -7.11 -8.65 3.12
CA GLY A 264 -8.05 -7.71 2.53
C GLY A 264 -7.47 -7.11 1.24
N MET A 265 -8.29 -6.91 0.21
CA MET A 265 -7.90 -6.21 -1.02
C MET A 265 -8.77 -4.98 -1.28
N ARG A 266 -8.15 -3.89 -1.77
CA ARG A 266 -8.84 -2.69 -2.28
C ARG A 266 -8.16 -2.15 -3.52
N VAL A 267 -8.92 -1.42 -4.35
CA VAL A 267 -8.34 -0.61 -5.43
C VAL A 267 -7.50 0.54 -4.86
N HIS A 268 -6.32 0.75 -5.44
CA HIS A 268 -5.33 1.74 -5.05
C HIS A 268 -5.30 2.96 -6.00
N GLY A 269 -4.57 4.01 -5.61
CA GLY A 269 -4.24 5.14 -6.48
C GLY A 269 -5.33 6.20 -6.60
N GLN A 270 -5.19 7.11 -7.55
CA GLN A 270 -6.21 8.11 -7.90
C GLN A 270 -6.67 7.87 -9.34
N LEU A 271 -5.83 8.21 -10.32
CA LEU A 271 -6.09 7.95 -11.74
C LEU A 271 -6.22 6.44 -12.03
N GLY A 272 -5.41 5.62 -11.37
CA GLY A 272 -5.42 4.16 -11.52
C GLY A 272 -6.76 3.48 -11.27
N ARG A 273 -7.65 4.10 -10.49
CA ARG A 273 -8.97 3.54 -10.19
C ARG A 273 -9.87 3.43 -11.40
N SER A 274 -9.68 4.31 -12.38
CA SER A 274 -10.48 4.33 -13.61
C SER A 274 -9.84 3.51 -14.73
N GLN A 275 -8.63 2.99 -14.54
CA GLN A 275 -7.92 2.22 -15.56
C GLN A 275 -8.42 0.78 -15.67
N PRO A 276 -8.29 0.12 -16.84
CA PRO A 276 -8.51 -1.32 -16.95
C PRO A 276 -7.54 -2.10 -16.06
N LYS A 277 -6.24 -1.81 -16.14
CA LYS A 277 -5.19 -2.33 -15.24
C LYS A 277 -5.17 -1.55 -13.92
N LYS A 278 -6.07 -1.92 -13.00
CA LYS A 278 -6.20 -1.23 -11.70
C LYS A 278 -5.07 -1.62 -10.75
N PRO A 279 -4.38 -0.66 -10.11
CA PRO A 279 -3.51 -0.98 -8.99
C PRO A 279 -4.35 -1.40 -7.78
N TYR A 280 -3.81 -2.30 -6.96
CA TYR A 280 -4.47 -2.78 -5.74
C TYR A 280 -3.61 -2.54 -4.51
N ARG A 281 -4.21 -2.66 -3.33
CA ARG A 281 -3.50 -2.74 -2.06
C ARG A 281 -3.99 -3.97 -1.31
N LEU A 282 -3.06 -4.75 -0.79
CA LEU A 282 -3.32 -5.85 0.12
C LEU A 282 -3.11 -5.42 1.58
N TYR A 283 -3.96 -5.89 2.46
CA TYR A 283 -3.98 -5.61 3.90
C TYR A 283 -3.95 -6.93 4.65
N PHE A 284 -2.84 -7.22 5.32
CA PHE A 284 -2.69 -8.42 6.13
C PHE A 284 -3.14 -8.09 7.56
N ARG A 285 -4.06 -8.89 8.10
CA ARG A 285 -4.73 -8.62 9.38
C ARG A 285 -5.16 -9.93 10.03
N GLU A 286 -5.15 -9.92 11.35
CA GLU A 286 -5.69 -10.99 12.21
C GLU A 286 -7.12 -11.41 11.82
N ASP A 287 -7.99 -10.46 11.46
CA ASP A 287 -9.38 -10.78 11.07
C ASP A 287 -9.52 -11.52 9.72
N TYR A 288 -8.42 -11.63 8.97
CA TYR A 288 -8.30 -12.47 7.78
C TYR A 288 -7.41 -13.70 7.98
N GLY A 289 -6.63 -13.80 9.06
CA GLY A 289 -5.60 -14.83 9.25
C GLY A 289 -4.30 -14.22 9.76
N ASP A 290 -3.17 -14.58 9.16
CA ASP A 290 -1.86 -14.02 9.54
C ASP A 290 -1.82 -12.49 9.29
N PRO A 291 -1.46 -11.66 10.29
CA PRO A 291 -1.37 -10.22 10.12
C PRO A 291 -0.15 -9.74 9.32
N GLU A 292 0.77 -10.61 8.92
CA GLU A 292 2.02 -10.23 8.25
C GLU A 292 2.40 -11.17 7.09
N LEU A 293 2.60 -10.60 5.91
CA LEU A 293 3.21 -11.31 4.78
C LEU A 293 4.72 -11.47 5.02
N SER A 294 5.23 -12.71 4.97
CA SER A 294 6.63 -13.04 5.32
C SER A 294 7.46 -13.73 4.22
N PHE A 295 6.86 -13.99 3.05
CA PHE A 295 7.47 -14.78 1.98
C PHE A 295 7.59 -14.05 0.63
N LEU A 296 7.37 -12.73 0.60
CA LEU A 296 7.56 -11.93 -0.60
C LEU A 296 8.97 -11.31 -0.61
N PRO A 297 9.89 -11.80 -1.46
CA PRO A 297 11.23 -11.22 -1.53
C PRO A 297 11.19 -9.84 -2.20
N ILE A 298 11.54 -8.80 -1.44
CA ILE A 298 11.77 -7.45 -1.96
C ILE A 298 13.28 -7.18 -1.98
N PRO A 299 13.92 -7.16 -3.15
CA PRO A 299 15.35 -6.89 -3.27
C PRO A 299 15.72 -5.53 -2.66
N ASP A 300 16.91 -5.45 -2.07
CA ASP A 300 17.45 -4.24 -1.44
C ASP A 300 16.66 -3.73 -0.22
N SER A 301 15.64 -4.47 0.26
CA SER A 301 14.97 -4.20 1.55
C SER A 301 15.52 -5.10 2.66
N ASP A 302 15.81 -4.49 3.82
CA ASP A 302 16.13 -5.24 5.04
C ASP A 302 14.86 -5.79 5.73
N ILE A 303 13.68 -5.33 5.31
CA ILE A 303 12.39 -5.71 5.88
C ILE A 303 11.89 -7.00 5.24
N GLN A 304 11.52 -7.97 6.08
CA GLN A 304 11.09 -9.30 5.63
C GLN A 304 9.60 -9.55 5.86
N THR A 305 8.93 -8.73 6.69
CA THR A 305 7.50 -8.87 6.96
C THR A 305 6.74 -7.59 6.64
N PHE A 306 5.52 -7.73 6.11
CA PHE A 306 4.71 -6.59 5.66
C PHE A 306 3.28 -6.72 6.14
N LYS A 307 2.77 -5.68 6.82
CA LYS A 307 1.33 -5.56 7.14
C LYS A 307 0.50 -5.08 5.95
N ARG A 308 1.12 -4.43 4.97
CA ARG A 308 0.48 -3.92 3.75
C ARG A 308 1.49 -3.84 2.62
N ILE A 309 1.03 -4.16 1.41
CA ILE A 309 1.77 -3.90 0.16
C ILE A 309 0.85 -3.25 -0.86
N VAL A 310 1.42 -2.44 -1.75
CA VAL A 310 0.71 -1.92 -2.92
C VAL A 310 1.12 -2.73 -4.14
N LEU A 311 0.15 -3.19 -4.92
CA LEU A 311 0.37 -3.78 -6.24
C LEU A 311 0.28 -2.65 -7.27
N ARG A 312 1.40 -2.04 -7.64
CA ARG A 312 1.42 -0.94 -8.62
C ARG A 312 1.20 -1.47 -10.03
N GLY A 313 0.28 -0.83 -10.74
CA GLY A 313 -0.11 -1.16 -12.10
C GLY A 313 0.56 -0.32 -13.19
N GLY A 314 1.44 0.64 -12.84
CA GLY A 314 2.17 1.50 -13.77
C GLY A 314 1.24 2.30 -14.67
N VAL A 315 0.42 3.16 -14.06
CA VAL A 315 -0.71 3.81 -14.75
C VAL A 315 -0.20 4.80 -15.80
N GLN A 316 0.82 5.57 -15.46
CA GLN A 316 1.44 6.56 -16.35
C GLN A 316 2.85 6.15 -16.78
N ASP A 317 3.36 5.03 -16.26
CA ASP A 317 4.59 4.36 -16.70
C ASP A 317 4.27 2.92 -17.10
N THR A 318 3.53 2.72 -18.20
CA THR A 318 3.23 1.37 -18.72
C THR A 318 4.42 0.76 -19.46
N ASN A 319 5.35 1.60 -19.95
CA ASN A 319 6.61 1.22 -20.58
C ASN A 319 7.59 2.41 -20.44
N PRO A 320 8.73 2.25 -19.72
CA PRO A 320 9.39 1.00 -19.35
C PRO A 320 8.94 0.33 -18.03
N PHE A 321 7.94 0.88 -17.31
CA PHE A 321 7.38 0.29 -16.08
C PHE A 321 8.35 0.23 -14.89
N ILE A 322 9.48 0.93 -14.96
CA ILE A 322 10.52 0.87 -13.95
C ILE A 322 10.93 2.26 -13.43
N HIS A 323 10.34 3.36 -13.90
CA HIS A 323 10.76 4.70 -13.50
C HIS A 323 10.55 4.94 -12.00
N ASP A 324 9.39 4.55 -11.45
CA ASP A 324 9.14 4.71 -10.02
C ASP A 324 10.09 3.87 -9.16
N GLU A 325 10.28 2.59 -9.52
CA GLU A 325 11.21 1.69 -8.83
C GLU A 325 12.66 2.17 -8.96
N LEU A 326 13.06 2.66 -10.13
CA LEU A 326 14.37 3.24 -10.39
C LEU A 326 14.62 4.47 -9.51
N ALA A 327 13.66 5.39 -9.42
CA ALA A 327 13.77 6.57 -8.58
C ALA A 327 13.88 6.21 -7.10
N ARG A 328 13.04 5.29 -6.60
CA ARG A 328 13.09 4.81 -5.22
C ARG A 328 14.42 4.13 -4.91
N ARG A 329 14.87 3.15 -5.70
CA ARG A 329 16.17 2.49 -5.49
C ARG A 329 17.35 3.46 -5.59
N THR A 330 17.26 4.48 -6.43
CA THR A 330 18.28 5.54 -6.50
C THR A 330 18.34 6.32 -5.18
N MET A 331 17.19 6.67 -4.59
CA MET A 331 17.13 7.30 -3.26
C MET A 331 17.77 6.41 -2.18
N GLY A 332 17.51 5.10 -2.22
CA GLY A 332 18.15 4.10 -1.36
C GLY A 332 19.67 4.10 -1.50
N ARG A 333 20.17 4.06 -2.74
CA ARG A 333 21.62 4.12 -3.05
C ARG A 333 22.27 5.47 -2.71
N MET A 334 21.50 6.54 -2.57
CA MET A 334 21.97 7.83 -2.00
C MET A 334 22.14 7.78 -0.46
N GLY A 335 21.75 6.66 0.17
CA GLY A 335 21.82 6.41 1.61
C GLY A 335 20.60 6.89 2.38
N GLN A 336 19.45 7.03 1.71
CA GLN A 336 18.21 7.47 2.33
C GLN A 336 17.24 6.30 2.47
N VAL A 337 16.47 6.28 3.57
CA VAL A 337 15.38 5.31 3.73
C VAL A 337 14.32 5.59 2.67
N THR A 338 13.89 4.53 1.98
CA THR A 338 12.94 4.61 0.87
C THR A 338 12.18 3.29 0.75
N SER A 339 11.07 3.33 0.02
CA SER A 339 10.24 2.16 -0.27
C SER A 339 10.87 1.33 -1.40
N HIS A 340 10.91 0.01 -1.23
CA HIS A 340 11.43 -0.95 -2.20
C HIS A 340 10.31 -1.81 -2.77
N GLY A 341 10.51 -2.31 -3.98
CA GLY A 341 9.56 -3.19 -4.64
C GLY A 341 10.24 -4.31 -5.44
N THR A 342 9.40 -5.24 -5.88
CA THR A 342 9.75 -6.36 -6.74
C THR A 342 8.81 -6.41 -7.95
N PHE A 343 8.92 -7.41 -8.81
CA PHE A 343 8.06 -7.58 -9.97
C PHE A 343 7.49 -8.99 -10.01
N VAL A 344 6.22 -9.10 -10.38
CA VAL A 344 5.50 -10.37 -10.46
C VAL A 344 4.63 -10.41 -11.70
N GLU A 345 4.42 -11.60 -12.26
CA GLU A 345 3.27 -11.86 -13.13
C GLU A 345 2.02 -12.03 -12.27
N PHE A 346 1.00 -11.22 -12.52
CA PHE A 346 -0.17 -11.14 -11.64
C PHE A 346 -1.40 -11.82 -12.25
N PHE A 347 -2.06 -12.61 -11.40
CA PHE A 347 -3.29 -13.32 -11.74
C PHE A 347 -4.39 -12.95 -10.74
N ILE A 348 -5.62 -12.87 -11.23
CA ILE A 348 -6.82 -12.80 -10.37
C ILE A 348 -7.75 -13.94 -10.78
N ASN A 349 -8.12 -14.82 -9.86
CA ASN A 349 -9.00 -15.98 -10.15
C ASN A 349 -8.52 -16.80 -11.37
N ASN A 350 -7.23 -17.15 -11.38
CA ASN A 350 -6.49 -17.80 -12.49
C ASN A 350 -6.54 -17.11 -13.86
N GLU A 351 -7.19 -15.97 -13.99
CA GLU A 351 -7.07 -15.12 -15.17
C GLU A 351 -5.71 -14.41 -15.11
N PHE A 352 -4.94 -14.52 -16.17
CA PHE A 352 -3.69 -13.77 -16.30
C PHE A 352 -4.00 -12.31 -16.63
N TRP A 353 -3.52 -11.39 -15.78
CA TRP A 353 -3.72 -9.98 -15.99
C TRP A 353 -2.54 -9.38 -16.76
N THR A 354 -1.37 -9.36 -16.13
CA THR A 354 -0.07 -8.86 -16.65
C THR A 354 0.88 -8.68 -15.45
N TYR A 355 2.07 -8.16 -15.68
CA TYR A 355 3.04 -7.85 -14.65
C TYR A 355 2.62 -6.67 -13.74
N TYR A 356 2.98 -6.74 -12.46
CA TYR A 356 2.78 -5.69 -11.46
C TYR A 356 4.07 -5.44 -10.68
N ASN A 357 4.16 -4.29 -10.00
CA ASN A 357 5.23 -3.96 -9.06
C ASN A 357 4.68 -3.96 -7.61
N PRO A 358 4.75 -5.09 -6.88
CA PRO A 358 4.51 -5.13 -5.44
C PRO A 358 5.54 -4.27 -4.71
N VAL A 359 5.08 -3.35 -3.86
CA VAL A 359 5.92 -2.33 -3.25
C VAL A 359 5.51 -2.03 -1.80
N GLU A 360 6.50 -1.72 -0.98
CA GLU A 360 6.31 -1.15 0.35
C GLU A 360 5.54 0.18 0.28
N ARG A 361 4.63 0.42 1.23
CA ARG A 361 3.85 1.66 1.27
C ARG A 361 4.35 2.59 2.36
N TYR A 362 4.65 3.86 2.05
CA TYR A 362 4.88 4.88 3.09
C TYR A 362 3.64 5.10 3.96
N ASP A 363 3.63 4.45 5.11
CA ASP A 363 2.65 4.56 6.17
C ASP A 363 3.28 4.24 7.51
N GLU A 364 2.48 4.26 8.57
CA GLU A 364 2.95 4.03 9.93
C GLU A 364 3.73 2.72 10.08
N TYR A 365 3.38 1.67 9.35
CA TYR A 365 4.07 0.38 9.44
C TYR A 365 5.40 0.41 8.71
N PHE A 366 5.48 1.03 7.53
CA PHE A 366 6.76 1.21 6.86
C PHE A 366 7.75 1.98 7.73
N PHE A 367 7.30 3.08 8.35
CA PHE A 367 8.19 3.89 9.17
C PHE A 367 8.60 3.17 10.46
N ASP A 368 7.70 2.39 11.07
CA ASP A 368 8.04 1.53 12.19
C ASP A 368 9.12 0.50 11.79
N SER A 369 8.90 -0.26 10.72
CA SER A 369 9.84 -1.29 10.26
C SER A 369 11.22 -0.75 9.92
N TRP A 370 11.31 0.42 9.29
CA TRP A 370 12.59 0.99 8.84
C TRP A 370 13.28 1.91 9.85
N LEU A 371 12.55 2.50 10.79
CA LEU A 371 13.06 3.54 11.69
C LEU A 371 12.88 3.23 13.18
N ASP A 372 12.25 2.09 13.53
CA ASP A 372 12.04 1.60 14.90
C ASP A 372 11.39 2.65 15.81
N GLY A 373 10.34 3.29 15.31
CA GLY A 373 9.67 4.43 15.95
C GLY A 373 8.28 4.13 16.54
N GLY A 374 7.77 2.92 16.43
CA GLY A 374 6.37 2.63 16.74
C GLY A 374 5.41 3.24 15.72
N LEU A 375 4.13 3.37 16.09
CA LEU A 375 3.04 3.71 15.14
C LEU A 375 2.60 5.19 15.15
N GLU A 376 3.17 6.02 16.02
CA GLU A 376 2.77 7.41 16.18
C GLU A 376 3.56 8.35 15.25
N TRP A 377 3.09 8.50 14.01
CA TRP A 377 3.73 9.32 12.98
C TRP A 377 2.82 10.46 12.47
N ASP A 378 3.40 11.64 12.29
CA ASP A 378 2.82 12.68 11.44
C ASP A 378 3.21 12.37 9.98
N ILE A 379 2.23 12.12 9.12
CA ILE A 379 2.45 11.77 7.70
C ILE A 379 1.63 12.72 6.84
N VAL A 380 2.30 13.49 5.98
CA VAL A 380 1.68 14.49 5.10
C VAL A 380 2.02 14.19 3.65
N ARG A 381 1.06 14.40 2.76
CA ARG A 381 1.16 14.22 1.31
C ARG A 381 0.63 15.47 0.62
N HIS A 382 0.77 15.55 -0.70
CA HIS A 382 0.13 16.60 -1.51
C HIS A 382 -1.40 16.69 -1.27
N SER A 383 -2.06 15.56 -1.04
CA SER A 383 -3.51 15.48 -0.73
C SER A 383 -3.86 15.80 0.73
N GLY A 384 -2.89 16.22 1.54
CA GLY A 384 -3.07 16.61 2.94
C GLY A 384 -2.63 15.56 3.95
N LEU A 385 -3.28 15.58 5.11
CA LEU A 385 -2.96 14.72 6.26
C LEU A 385 -3.27 13.25 5.95
N ALA A 386 -2.26 12.39 6.07
CA ALA A 386 -2.36 10.95 5.88
C ALA A 386 -2.23 10.15 7.19
N GLY A 387 -1.60 10.71 8.22
CA GLY A 387 -1.45 10.14 9.57
C GLY A 387 -1.03 11.21 10.57
N GLY A 388 -1.37 11.05 11.85
CA GLY A 388 -1.04 12.00 12.92
C GLY A 388 -1.84 13.30 12.84
N ASP A 389 -1.16 14.44 13.02
CA ASP A 389 -1.73 15.78 12.86
C ASP A 389 -0.80 16.73 12.07
N LEU A 390 -1.19 18.01 11.96
CA LEU A 390 -0.44 19.02 11.21
C LEU A 390 0.30 20.03 12.09
N VAL A 391 0.34 19.85 13.42
CA VAL A 391 0.85 20.87 14.35
C VAL A 391 2.33 21.16 14.09
N GLU A 392 3.18 20.13 14.05
CA GLU A 392 4.61 20.33 13.79
C GLU A 392 4.90 20.65 12.32
N TRP A 393 4.11 20.10 11.39
CA TRP A 393 4.25 20.43 9.97
C TRP A 393 3.97 21.92 9.70
N ASN A 394 2.95 22.49 10.35
CA ASN A 394 2.65 23.90 10.25
C ASN A 394 3.77 24.79 10.80
N LYS A 395 4.57 24.32 11.78
CA LYS A 395 5.76 25.07 12.25
C LYS A 395 6.85 25.12 11.20
N VAL A 396 7.04 24.05 10.41
CA VAL A 396 7.99 24.06 9.28
C VAL A 396 7.58 25.15 8.28
N LEU A 397 6.30 25.18 7.90
CA LEU A 397 5.79 26.18 6.96
C LEU A 397 5.82 27.59 7.53
N ASP A 398 5.47 27.76 8.80
CA ASP A 398 5.53 29.07 9.49
C ASP A 398 6.95 29.64 9.51
N MET A 399 7.96 28.82 9.82
CA MET A 399 9.36 29.22 9.77
C MET A 399 9.79 29.71 8.38
N VAL A 400 9.38 29.01 7.32
CA VAL A 400 9.74 29.37 5.94
C VAL A 400 9.02 30.64 5.47
N ARG A 401 7.78 30.85 5.92
CA ARG A 401 6.94 31.99 5.49
C ARG A 401 7.24 33.27 6.27
N ASN A 402 7.64 33.15 7.53
CA ASN A 402 7.69 34.27 8.47
C ASN A 402 9.06 34.55 9.08
N ALA A 403 10.04 33.65 8.94
CA ALA A 403 11.42 33.89 9.40
C ALA A 403 12.38 34.15 8.24
N ASP A 404 13.42 34.95 8.50
CA ASP A 404 14.54 35.12 7.57
C ASP A 404 15.54 33.97 7.76
N LEU A 405 15.48 32.97 6.89
CA LEU A 405 16.38 31.81 6.95
C LEU A 405 17.80 32.10 6.44
N SER A 406 18.09 33.32 5.95
CA SER A 406 19.49 33.74 5.75
C SER A 406 20.22 33.97 7.08
N ASP A 407 19.48 34.22 8.18
CA ASP A 407 20.02 34.30 9.53
C ASP A 407 20.44 32.89 10.03
N PRO A 408 21.71 32.68 10.41
CA PRO A 408 22.21 31.39 10.90
C PRO A 408 21.46 30.82 12.12
N ASP A 409 20.94 31.67 13.01
CA ASP A 409 20.23 31.21 14.21
C ASP A 409 18.82 30.73 13.84
N LYS A 410 18.14 31.43 12.92
CA LYS A 410 16.83 30.99 12.39
C LYS A 410 16.94 29.76 11.52
N TYR A 411 17.97 29.65 10.70
CA TYR A 411 18.27 28.43 9.99
C TYR A 411 18.53 27.26 10.95
N ARG A 412 19.28 27.46 12.04
CA ARG A 412 19.51 26.42 13.05
C ARG A 412 18.21 25.98 13.73
N GLU A 413 17.30 26.90 14.04
CA GLU A 413 15.95 26.58 14.53
C GLU A 413 15.19 25.70 13.50
N PHE A 414 15.22 26.08 12.22
CA PHE A 414 14.57 25.33 11.14
C PHE A 414 15.12 23.90 10.99
N THR A 415 16.44 23.71 11.05
CA THR A 415 17.08 22.38 10.95
C THR A 415 16.74 21.42 12.11
N ARG A 416 16.11 21.92 13.19
CA ARG A 416 15.57 21.07 14.26
C ARG A 416 14.19 20.50 13.93
N LEU A 417 13.49 21.09 12.97
CA LEU A 417 12.17 20.64 12.52
C LEU A 417 12.27 19.71 11.30
N LEU A 418 13.28 19.91 10.44
CA LEU A 418 13.41 19.23 9.15
C LEU A 418 14.85 18.74 8.92
N ASP A 419 14.98 17.52 8.41
CA ASP A 419 16.27 16.95 8.01
C ASP A 419 16.71 17.53 6.66
N VAL A 420 17.50 18.60 6.71
CA VAL A 420 17.99 19.31 5.53
C VAL A 420 18.94 18.48 4.65
N VAL A 421 19.58 17.43 5.20
CA VAL A 421 20.43 16.52 4.41
C VAL A 421 19.55 15.62 3.55
N ASN A 422 18.52 15.01 4.14
CA ASN A 422 17.52 14.25 3.41
C ASN A 422 16.78 15.13 2.38
N PHE A 423 16.42 16.36 2.73
CA PHE A 423 15.77 17.28 1.80
C PHE A 423 16.66 17.64 0.61
N ALA A 424 17.95 17.92 0.82
CA ALA A 424 18.89 18.18 -0.27
C ALA A 424 19.01 16.98 -1.22
N ASP A 425 19.12 15.76 -0.69
CA ASP A 425 19.15 14.53 -1.50
C ASP A 425 17.84 14.33 -2.29
N TYR A 426 16.70 14.55 -1.64
CA TYR A 426 15.38 14.45 -2.25
C TYR A 426 15.20 15.44 -3.41
N ILE A 427 15.66 16.69 -3.25
CA ILE A 427 15.63 17.71 -4.30
C ILE A 427 16.56 17.31 -5.45
N LEU A 428 17.79 16.90 -5.16
CA LEU A 428 18.75 16.49 -6.19
C LEU A 428 18.23 15.31 -7.03
N LEU A 429 17.57 14.33 -6.41
CA LEU A 429 16.98 13.21 -7.13
C LEU A 429 15.80 13.63 -8.01
N ASN A 430 14.83 14.41 -7.50
CA ASN A 430 13.69 14.84 -8.31
C ASN A 430 14.11 15.77 -9.45
N VAL A 431 15.06 16.67 -9.19
CA VAL A 431 15.69 17.48 -10.24
C VAL A 431 16.37 16.55 -11.23
N PHE A 432 17.23 15.62 -10.81
CA PHE A 432 17.90 14.70 -11.74
C PHE A 432 16.91 13.90 -12.60
N ALA A 433 15.87 13.34 -11.99
CA ALA A 433 14.84 12.55 -12.65
C ALA A 433 13.94 13.39 -13.56
N GLY A 434 13.82 14.70 -13.30
CA GLY A 434 12.93 15.60 -14.03
C GLY A 434 11.47 15.21 -13.88
N THR A 435 11.09 14.83 -12.65
CA THR A 435 9.73 14.39 -12.29
C THR A 435 8.73 15.50 -12.62
N GLU A 436 7.78 15.23 -13.52
CA GLU A 436 6.97 16.27 -14.15
C GLU A 436 5.90 16.84 -13.21
N ASP A 437 5.09 15.96 -12.59
CA ASP A 437 3.97 16.35 -11.73
C ASP A 437 4.40 16.69 -10.28
N TRP A 438 5.71 16.67 -10.01
CA TRP A 438 6.31 17.15 -8.78
C TRP A 438 6.67 18.65 -8.91
N PRO A 439 6.64 19.48 -7.86
CA PRO A 439 6.23 19.23 -6.48
C PRO A 439 4.73 19.47 -6.18
N ASN A 440 3.89 19.72 -7.19
CA ASN A 440 2.45 19.82 -6.99
C ASN A 440 1.86 18.53 -6.39
N ASN A 441 2.34 17.39 -6.89
CA ASN A 441 1.96 16.04 -6.46
C ASN A 441 3.22 15.20 -6.13
N ASN A 442 3.02 13.89 -5.89
CA ASN A 442 4.10 12.88 -5.87
C ASN A 442 5.17 13.08 -4.80
N TRP A 443 4.72 13.45 -3.59
CA TRP A 443 5.58 13.52 -2.41
C TRP A 443 4.88 13.01 -1.15
N THR A 444 5.69 12.47 -0.23
CA THR A 444 5.32 12.14 1.14
C THR A 444 6.39 12.69 2.07
N VAL A 445 5.98 13.28 3.18
CA VAL A 445 6.85 13.70 4.28
C VAL A 445 6.35 13.06 5.57
N ALA A 446 7.27 12.62 6.43
CA ALA A 446 6.90 12.03 7.71
C ALA A 446 7.84 12.41 8.85
N ARG A 447 7.30 12.45 10.06
CA ARG A 447 8.00 12.70 11.32
C ARG A 447 7.43 11.82 12.42
N LEU A 448 8.32 11.18 13.18
CA LEU A 448 7.93 10.46 14.39
C LEU A 448 7.40 11.45 15.45
N ARG A 449 6.31 11.13 16.14
CA ARG A 449 5.65 12.03 17.12
C ARG A 449 6.35 12.00 18.48
N GLU A 450 7.64 12.27 18.44
CA GLU A 450 8.51 12.36 19.61
C GLU A 450 9.24 13.70 19.66
N PRO A 451 9.60 14.19 20.87
CA PRO A 451 10.41 15.39 21.00
C PRO A 451 11.76 15.26 20.28
N GLY A 452 12.09 16.23 19.42
CA GLY A 452 13.37 16.28 18.71
C GLY A 452 13.41 15.56 17.35
N SER A 453 12.35 14.81 17.01
CA SER A 453 12.20 14.18 15.70
C SER A 453 11.98 15.19 14.58
N LYS A 454 12.53 14.89 13.39
CA LYS A 454 12.52 15.78 12.21
C LYS A 454 11.68 15.22 11.08
N PHE A 455 11.09 16.10 10.28
CA PHE A 455 10.47 15.71 9.02
C PHE A 455 11.53 15.27 8.00
N ARG A 456 11.23 14.17 7.30
CA ARG A 456 11.99 13.64 6.16
C ARG A 456 11.07 13.45 4.96
N PHE A 457 11.61 13.67 3.76
CA PHE A 457 10.93 13.50 2.47
C PHE A 457 11.26 12.15 1.84
N TYR A 458 10.24 11.62 1.16
CA TYR A 458 10.27 10.31 0.54
C TYR A 458 9.76 10.41 -0.90
N VAL A 459 10.52 9.85 -1.84
CA VAL A 459 10.15 9.78 -3.26
C VAL A 459 9.08 8.74 -3.47
N TRP A 460 8.01 9.11 -4.17
CA TRP A 460 6.88 8.24 -4.48
C TRP A 460 6.23 8.70 -5.79
N ASP A 461 5.80 7.76 -6.62
CA ASP A 461 5.05 8.04 -7.85
C ASP A 461 5.85 8.83 -8.89
N ALA A 462 7.11 8.43 -9.09
CA ALA A 462 7.98 9.03 -10.10
C ALA A 462 7.78 8.43 -11.49
N GLU A 463 6.56 7.96 -11.80
CA GLU A 463 6.23 7.30 -13.08
C GLU A 463 6.56 8.20 -14.28
N ILE A 464 6.18 9.49 -14.22
CA ILE A 464 6.49 10.47 -15.26
C ILE A 464 7.83 11.17 -14.98
N SER A 465 8.91 10.50 -15.35
CA SER A 465 10.28 10.99 -15.21
C SER A 465 11.21 10.42 -16.30
N PHE A 466 12.51 10.71 -16.21
CA PHE A 466 13.58 10.11 -17.03
C PHE A 466 13.34 10.11 -18.56
N ALA A 467 13.21 11.30 -19.13
CA ALA A 467 12.95 11.54 -20.55
C ALA A 467 11.58 11.08 -21.09
N GLN A 468 10.60 10.77 -20.25
CA GLN A 468 9.26 10.42 -20.74
C GLN A 468 8.60 11.58 -21.50
N ASN A 469 8.51 12.75 -20.88
CA ASN A 469 7.94 13.95 -21.50
C ASN A 469 8.94 15.12 -21.53
N ASN A 470 9.96 15.07 -20.68
CA ASN A 470 10.94 16.14 -20.52
C ASN A 470 12.22 15.88 -21.32
N PRO A 471 12.86 16.91 -21.90
CA PRO A 471 14.20 16.78 -22.48
C PRO A 471 15.27 16.79 -21.37
N SER A 472 16.48 16.28 -21.64
CA SER A 472 17.55 16.17 -20.62
C SER A 472 18.04 17.50 -20.05
N TYR A 473 17.69 18.63 -20.66
CA TYR A 473 17.96 19.99 -20.16
C TYR A 473 16.80 20.57 -19.33
N HIS A 474 15.74 19.81 -19.04
CA HIS A 474 14.64 20.27 -18.20
C HIS A 474 15.15 20.77 -16.85
N ASN A 475 14.79 22.02 -16.50
CA ASN A 475 15.28 22.70 -15.31
C ASN A 475 14.17 22.81 -14.25
N SER A 476 14.07 21.79 -13.40
CA SER A 476 13.13 21.76 -12.27
C SER A 476 13.40 22.84 -11.22
N PHE A 477 14.61 23.41 -11.15
CA PHE A 477 14.84 24.54 -10.25
C PHE A 477 14.01 25.73 -10.72
N ASP A 478 14.15 26.13 -11.98
CA ASP A 478 13.40 27.27 -12.54
C ASP A 478 11.92 26.94 -12.67
N LEU A 479 11.58 25.88 -13.39
CA LEU A 479 10.21 25.64 -13.84
C LEU A 479 9.26 25.18 -12.73
N GLN A 480 9.79 24.70 -11.61
CA GLN A 480 9.00 24.11 -10.52
C GLN A 480 9.33 24.76 -9.18
N LEU A 481 10.59 24.72 -8.73
CA LEU A 481 10.94 25.17 -7.38
C LEU A 481 10.95 26.70 -7.19
N GLU A 482 11.18 27.48 -8.24
CA GLU A 482 11.10 28.95 -8.17
C GLU A 482 9.69 29.47 -8.40
N GLU A 483 8.93 28.86 -9.31
CA GLU A 483 7.68 29.41 -9.82
C GLU A 483 6.44 28.95 -9.03
N LEU A 484 6.45 27.73 -8.48
CA LEU A 484 5.24 27.16 -7.87
C LEU A 484 5.06 27.57 -6.41
N ASP A 485 3.81 27.84 -6.04
CA ASP A 485 3.40 28.17 -4.67
C ASP A 485 2.90 26.91 -3.94
N VAL A 486 3.83 25.99 -3.68
CA VAL A 486 3.56 24.73 -2.96
C VAL A 486 4.62 24.49 -1.87
N PRO A 487 4.29 23.72 -0.81
CA PRO A 487 5.14 23.58 0.37
C PRO A 487 6.62 23.25 0.09
N ILE A 488 6.92 22.34 -0.84
CA ILE A 488 8.30 21.95 -1.16
C ILE A 488 9.07 23.10 -1.80
N ALA A 489 8.43 23.82 -2.73
CA ALA A 489 9.02 24.94 -3.44
C ALA A 489 9.25 26.13 -2.49
N GLU A 490 8.28 26.39 -1.60
CA GLU A 490 8.44 27.36 -0.50
C GLU A 490 9.64 27.01 0.39
N ILE A 491 9.73 25.76 0.87
CA ILE A 491 10.83 25.30 1.72
C ILE A 491 12.17 25.50 1.00
N TYR A 492 12.28 25.08 -0.26
CA TYR A 492 13.48 25.28 -1.07
C TYR A 492 13.87 26.77 -1.15
N ARG A 493 12.92 27.66 -1.49
CA ARG A 493 13.18 29.10 -1.57
C ARG A 493 13.60 29.70 -0.24
N GLY A 494 13.04 29.20 0.86
CA GLY A 494 13.44 29.58 2.21
C GLY A 494 14.87 29.15 2.54
N VAL A 495 15.26 27.91 2.28
CA VAL A 495 16.59 27.42 2.69
C VAL A 495 17.72 27.79 1.71
N LYS A 496 17.42 28.02 0.42
CA LYS A 496 18.45 28.30 -0.61
C LYS A 496 19.25 29.58 -0.35
N VAL A 497 18.71 30.51 0.43
CA VAL A 497 19.40 31.78 0.76
C VAL A 497 20.42 31.62 1.88
N ASN A 498 20.44 30.49 2.59
CA ASN A 498 21.36 30.25 3.68
C ASN A 498 22.71 29.68 3.19
N PRO A 499 23.86 30.26 3.58
CA PRO A 499 25.19 29.77 3.19
C PRO A 499 25.50 28.32 3.60
N ASP A 500 24.98 27.86 4.74
CA ASP A 500 25.18 26.48 5.21
C ASP A 500 24.41 25.50 4.33
N PHE A 501 23.18 25.84 3.94
CA PHE A 501 22.41 25.02 3.00
C PHE A 501 23.05 25.02 1.61
N GLN A 502 23.58 26.15 1.15
CA GLN A 502 24.28 26.20 -0.14
C GLN A 502 25.50 25.28 -0.15
N SER A 503 26.30 25.34 0.93
CA SER A 503 27.45 24.47 1.13
C SER A 503 27.06 22.99 1.22
N LEU A 504 25.96 22.69 1.91
CA LEU A 504 25.38 21.35 1.98
C LEU A 504 24.98 20.85 0.59
N MET A 505 24.23 21.64 -0.18
CA MET A 505 23.76 21.27 -1.52
C MET A 505 24.95 20.97 -2.44
N ALA A 506 26.00 21.80 -2.41
CA ALA A 506 27.25 21.58 -3.13
C ALA A 506 27.94 20.27 -2.73
N ALA A 507 28.00 19.98 -1.42
CA ALA A 507 28.58 18.75 -0.90
C ALA A 507 27.77 17.51 -1.31
N ARG A 508 26.43 17.57 -1.23
CA ARG A 508 25.54 16.47 -1.65
C ARG A 508 25.63 16.24 -3.16
N PHE A 509 25.67 17.29 -3.97
CA PHE A 509 25.88 17.19 -5.41
C PHE A 509 27.21 16.48 -5.74
N ARG A 510 28.33 16.93 -5.15
CA ARG A 510 29.63 16.25 -5.32
C ARG A 510 29.59 14.77 -4.94
N LYS A 511 29.03 14.46 -3.78
CA LYS A 511 28.88 13.08 -3.30
C LYS A 511 28.15 12.20 -4.31
N HIS A 512 27.02 12.68 -4.83
CA HIS A 512 26.11 11.83 -5.62
C HIS A 512 26.42 11.79 -7.11
N PHE A 513 26.98 12.85 -7.68
CA PHE A 513 27.22 12.97 -9.12
C PHE A 513 28.68 12.70 -9.54
N TYR A 514 29.62 12.59 -8.60
CA TYR A 514 31.04 12.45 -8.93
C TYR A 514 31.77 11.32 -8.21
N GLU A 515 31.62 11.19 -6.89
CA GLU A 515 32.41 10.24 -6.07
C GLU A 515 32.01 8.78 -6.34
N SER A 516 31.62 7.99 -5.36
CA SER A 516 30.95 6.70 -5.57
C SER A 516 29.42 6.84 -5.56
N GLY A 517 28.94 7.98 -6.05
CA GLY A 517 27.56 8.43 -5.91
C GLY A 517 26.55 7.72 -6.82
N ALA A 518 25.28 7.71 -6.38
CA ALA A 518 24.19 7.01 -7.06
C ALA A 518 23.64 7.74 -8.30
N LEU A 519 23.95 9.03 -8.48
CA LEU A 519 23.47 9.87 -9.59
C LEU A 519 24.54 10.06 -10.69
N ARG A 520 25.61 9.26 -10.66
CA ARG A 520 26.55 9.17 -11.78
C ARG A 520 25.91 8.43 -12.94
N ASP A 521 26.28 8.82 -14.15
CA ASP A 521 25.77 8.23 -15.39
C ASP A 521 25.93 6.70 -15.40
N ASP A 522 27.08 6.18 -14.97
CA ASP A 522 27.36 4.74 -14.94
C ASP A 522 26.53 4.01 -13.87
N ALA A 523 26.32 4.62 -12.71
CA ALA A 523 25.54 4.04 -11.61
C ALA A 523 24.05 3.95 -11.95
N VAL A 524 23.47 5.03 -12.51
CA VAL A 524 22.06 5.06 -12.95
C VAL A 524 21.86 4.13 -14.15
N MET A 525 22.78 4.13 -15.11
CA MET A 525 22.75 3.20 -16.24
C MET A 525 22.75 1.75 -15.75
N LYS A 526 23.64 1.40 -14.83
CA LYS A 526 23.70 0.05 -14.27
C LYS A 526 22.38 -0.33 -13.61
N LEU A 527 21.82 0.54 -12.77
CA LEU A 527 20.53 0.26 -12.10
C LEU A 527 19.38 0.09 -13.10
N PHE A 528 19.32 0.93 -14.13
CA PHE A 528 18.35 0.79 -15.21
C PHE A 528 18.48 -0.56 -15.92
N LEU A 529 19.71 -0.97 -16.26
CA LEU A 529 19.97 -2.26 -16.91
C LEU A 529 19.63 -3.44 -16.00
N ASP A 530 19.98 -3.37 -14.70
CA ASP A 530 19.62 -4.39 -13.71
C ASP A 530 18.09 -4.56 -13.63
N LEU A 531 17.34 -3.46 -13.55
CA LEU A 531 15.88 -3.48 -13.53
C LEU A 531 15.29 -4.00 -14.83
N ARG A 532 15.78 -3.49 -15.98
CA ARG A 532 15.36 -3.95 -17.31
C ARG A 532 15.56 -5.45 -17.44
N ASP A 533 16.69 -5.99 -16.98
CA ASP A 533 16.99 -7.41 -17.10
C ASP A 533 16.02 -8.30 -16.31
N ILE A 534 15.45 -7.78 -15.22
CA ILE A 534 14.37 -8.45 -14.47
C ILE A 534 13.09 -8.50 -15.31
N VAL A 535 12.66 -7.36 -15.87
CA VAL A 535 11.32 -7.23 -16.47
C VAL A 535 11.26 -7.42 -17.99
N ARG A 536 12.39 -7.46 -18.70
CA ARG A 536 12.43 -7.50 -20.18
C ARG A 536 11.72 -8.70 -20.79
N ASN A 537 11.60 -9.82 -20.08
CA ASN A 537 10.89 -10.98 -20.63
C ASN A 537 9.36 -10.81 -20.51
N ALA A 538 8.89 -10.09 -19.49
CA ALA A 538 7.49 -9.68 -19.33
C ALA A 538 7.12 -8.52 -20.27
N LEU A 539 8.10 -7.64 -20.55
CA LEU A 539 7.98 -6.46 -21.40
C LEU A 539 9.14 -6.39 -22.42
N PRO A 540 9.10 -7.18 -23.51
CA PRO A 540 10.21 -7.30 -24.46
C PRO A 540 10.52 -6.03 -25.24
N ASN A 541 9.51 -5.19 -25.49
CA ASN A 541 9.66 -3.94 -26.25
C ASN A 541 9.88 -2.73 -25.32
N MET A 542 10.77 -2.88 -24.34
CA MET A 542 11.01 -1.85 -23.34
C MET A 542 11.66 -0.61 -23.94
N LEU A 543 11.09 0.57 -23.65
CA LEU A 543 11.64 1.85 -24.12
C LEU A 543 12.98 2.15 -23.44
N THR A 544 13.97 2.50 -24.26
CA THR A 544 15.33 2.85 -23.83
C THR A 544 15.58 4.36 -23.88
N ARG A 545 14.53 5.18 -23.68
CA ARG A 545 14.63 6.65 -23.70
C ARG A 545 15.56 7.17 -22.60
N LEU A 546 15.56 6.56 -21.43
CA LEU A 546 16.45 6.94 -20.34
C LEU A 546 17.94 6.84 -20.74
N PRO A 547 18.47 5.67 -21.19
CA PRO A 547 19.87 5.57 -21.59
C PRO A 547 20.19 6.35 -22.88
N ALA A 548 19.23 6.49 -23.81
CA ALA A 548 19.48 7.15 -25.08
C ALA A 548 19.38 8.68 -25.03
N LEU A 549 18.43 9.22 -24.26
CA LEU A 549 18.03 10.62 -24.30
C LEU A 549 18.18 11.34 -22.95
N TRP A 550 18.10 10.62 -21.83
CA TRP A 550 18.17 11.24 -20.51
C TRP A 550 19.59 11.30 -19.98
N ILE A 551 20.21 10.15 -19.70
CA ILE A 551 21.55 10.09 -19.06
C ILE A 551 22.57 10.95 -19.81
N PRO A 552 22.69 10.89 -21.15
CA PRO A 552 23.64 11.73 -21.87
C PRO A 552 23.39 13.22 -21.64
N GLY A 553 24.32 13.89 -20.98
CA GLY A 553 24.25 15.33 -20.71
C GLY A 553 23.44 15.73 -19.49
N ARG A 554 22.74 14.81 -18.79
CA ARG A 554 21.88 15.19 -17.65
C ARG A 554 22.70 15.76 -16.52
N ARG A 555 23.82 15.12 -16.17
CA ARG A 555 24.73 15.57 -15.11
C ARG A 555 25.23 16.99 -15.37
N GLU A 556 25.69 17.28 -16.58
CA GLU A 556 26.18 18.60 -16.99
C GLU A 556 25.06 19.67 -16.93
N ASN A 557 23.84 19.31 -17.33
CA ASN A 557 22.69 20.21 -17.25
C ASN A 557 22.34 20.52 -15.78
N VAL A 558 22.26 19.50 -14.91
CA VAL A 558 21.99 19.71 -13.48
C VAL A 558 23.09 20.54 -12.82
N GLU A 559 24.35 20.30 -13.18
CA GLU A 559 25.49 21.09 -12.72
C GLU A 559 25.33 22.57 -13.10
N LYS A 560 25.01 22.85 -14.38
CA LYS A 560 24.76 24.21 -14.86
C LYS A 560 23.61 24.86 -14.08
N HIS A 561 22.50 24.15 -13.89
CA HIS A 561 21.36 24.69 -13.14
C HIS A 561 21.76 25.05 -11.70
N LEU A 562 22.57 24.22 -11.04
CA LEU A 562 23.08 24.51 -9.69
C LEU A 562 24.03 25.71 -9.66
N MET A 563 24.89 25.88 -10.67
CA MET A 563 25.73 27.08 -10.81
C MET A 563 24.88 28.34 -10.98
N ASP A 564 23.86 28.29 -11.85
CA ASP A 564 22.97 29.41 -12.12
C ASP A 564 22.17 29.81 -10.85
N LYS A 565 21.94 28.87 -9.93
CA LYS A 565 21.36 29.09 -8.60
C LYS A 565 22.35 29.49 -7.51
N GLY A 566 23.64 29.61 -7.83
CA GLY A 566 24.68 30.03 -6.89
C GLY A 566 25.08 28.95 -5.88
N PHE A 567 24.72 27.68 -6.12
CA PHE A 567 25.12 26.57 -5.24
C PHE A 567 26.57 26.11 -5.50
N LEU A 568 27.12 26.37 -6.69
CA LEU A 568 28.43 25.86 -7.10
C LEU A 568 29.27 26.98 -7.72
N ASN A 569 30.55 27.05 -7.36
CA ASN A 569 31.54 27.80 -8.14
C ASN A 569 32.36 26.84 -9.03
N TYR A 570 32.92 27.36 -10.14
CA TYR A 570 33.79 26.56 -11.02
C TYR A 570 34.96 25.88 -10.30
N THR A 571 35.46 26.47 -9.20
CA THR A 571 36.56 25.92 -8.39
C THR A 571 36.14 24.78 -7.47
N ASP A 572 34.84 24.62 -7.23
CA ASP A 572 34.27 23.60 -6.34
C ASP A 572 34.15 22.23 -7.03
N LEU A 573 34.37 22.15 -8.34
CA LEU A 573 34.11 20.95 -9.13
C LEU A 573 35.35 20.08 -9.32
N PRO A 574 35.21 18.74 -9.19
CA PRO A 574 36.23 17.82 -9.64
C PRO A 574 36.51 18.03 -11.13
N LYS A 575 37.79 18.02 -11.55
CA LYS A 575 38.12 17.96 -12.98
C LYS A 575 37.49 16.70 -13.56
N ALA A 576 36.67 16.85 -14.62
CA ALA A 576 35.97 15.75 -15.27
C ALA A 576 36.94 14.57 -15.54
N GLY A 577 36.82 13.52 -14.74
CA GLY A 577 37.72 12.37 -14.73
C GLY A 577 37.00 11.02 -14.81
N GLY A 578 35.71 11.02 -15.15
CA GLY A 578 34.97 9.81 -15.49
C GLY A 578 34.80 9.74 -17.00
N ALA A 579 35.32 8.69 -17.63
CA ALA A 579 35.08 8.45 -19.04
C ALA A 579 33.56 8.37 -19.29
N THR A 580 33.06 9.14 -20.24
CA THR A 580 31.83 8.78 -20.95
C THR A 580 32.03 7.36 -21.46
N PRO A 581 31.15 6.38 -21.18
CA PRO A 581 31.31 5.04 -21.72
C PRO A 581 31.34 5.10 -23.26
N GLN A 582 32.53 5.05 -23.84
CA GLN A 582 32.70 4.77 -25.26
C GLN A 582 32.52 3.27 -25.43
N GLY A 583 31.41 2.89 -26.05
CA GLY A 583 31.09 1.50 -26.35
C GLY A 583 29.76 1.09 -25.74
N LEU A 584 28.68 1.49 -26.40
CA LEU A 584 27.47 0.67 -26.37
C LEU A 584 27.87 -0.67 -27.02
N PRO A 585 27.54 -1.84 -26.44
CA PRO A 585 27.44 -3.03 -27.27
C PRO A 585 26.43 -2.70 -28.38
N GLU A 586 26.79 -3.01 -29.63
CA GLU A 586 25.87 -2.98 -30.77
C GLU A 586 24.76 -4.03 -30.53
N THR A 587 23.84 -3.74 -29.63
CA THR A 587 22.56 -4.43 -29.51
C THR A 587 21.53 -3.37 -29.85
N GLU A 588 20.84 -3.60 -30.97
CA GLU A 588 19.88 -2.73 -31.64
C GLU A 588 19.28 -1.66 -30.71
N ILE A 589 19.81 -0.44 -30.82
CA ILE A 589 19.11 0.75 -30.38
C ILE A 589 17.98 0.93 -31.39
N ASP A 590 16.85 0.29 -31.12
CA ASP A 590 15.65 0.49 -31.91
C ASP A 590 15.10 1.88 -31.56
N LEU A 591 15.63 2.91 -32.23
CA LEU A 591 15.00 4.21 -32.26
C LEU A 591 13.70 3.99 -33.04
N PRO A 592 12.50 4.17 -32.45
CA PRO A 592 11.29 4.05 -33.23
C PRO A 592 11.34 5.09 -34.36
N GLU A 593 11.48 4.60 -35.60
CA GLU A 593 11.02 5.35 -36.76
C GLU A 593 9.58 5.74 -36.48
N SER A 594 9.27 7.02 -36.65
CA SER A 594 7.94 7.62 -36.49
C SER A 594 6.82 6.60 -36.73
N GLY A 595 6.24 6.09 -35.64
CA GLY A 595 5.25 5.02 -35.63
C GLY A 595 3.99 5.43 -34.86
N PRO A 596 2.83 4.82 -35.17
CA PRO A 596 1.55 5.48 -35.27
C PRO A 596 0.87 5.76 -33.93
N ASN A 597 -0.01 6.76 -33.94
CA ASN A 597 -1.08 6.92 -32.96
C ASN A 597 -1.77 5.57 -32.70
N LEU A 598 -1.52 4.99 -31.53
CA LEU A 598 -2.36 3.96 -30.93
C LEU A 598 -2.92 4.51 -29.62
N ILE A 599 -3.68 5.59 -29.75
CA ILE A 599 -4.78 5.87 -28.83
C ILE A 599 -5.95 5.06 -29.40
N PRO A 600 -6.58 4.14 -28.66
CA PRO A 600 -7.88 3.63 -29.04
C PRO A 600 -8.82 4.83 -29.19
N ASP A 601 -9.24 5.13 -30.41
CA ASP A 601 -10.27 6.13 -30.65
C ASP A 601 -11.48 5.79 -29.76
N ASN A 602 -11.93 6.80 -29.02
CA ASN A 602 -12.94 6.77 -27.95
C ASN A 602 -12.39 6.57 -26.54
N LEU A 603 -11.83 7.64 -25.98
CA LEU A 603 -12.25 8.18 -24.67
C LEU A 603 -11.56 9.55 -24.46
N ILE A 604 -12.40 10.55 -24.17
CA ILE A 604 -12.10 11.93 -23.73
C ILE A 604 -11.98 12.95 -24.89
N ASP A 605 -13.00 13.82 -24.97
CA ASP A 605 -13.03 15.02 -25.80
C ASP A 605 -11.95 16.00 -25.30
N PRO A 606 -11.04 16.50 -26.16
CA PRO A 606 -10.03 17.49 -25.80
C PRO A 606 -10.56 18.80 -25.20
N LYS A 607 -11.87 19.05 -25.22
CA LYS A 607 -12.49 20.20 -24.55
C LYS A 607 -12.63 20.08 -23.03
N ASP A 608 -12.55 18.88 -22.46
CA ASP A 608 -12.69 18.70 -21.00
C ASP A 608 -11.38 18.95 -20.24
N LEU A 609 -10.26 19.23 -20.93
CA LEU A 609 -8.96 19.53 -20.31
C LEU A 609 -8.76 21.00 -19.90
N LEU A 610 -9.73 21.88 -20.22
CA LEU A 610 -9.60 23.34 -20.05
C LEU A 610 -10.46 23.95 -18.93
N GLU A 611 -11.22 23.15 -18.19
CA GLU A 611 -11.93 23.60 -16.96
C GLU A 611 -11.27 23.09 -15.66
N PHE A 612 -10.02 22.61 -15.72
CA PHE A 612 -9.25 22.16 -14.53
C PHE A 612 -7.92 22.91 -14.31
N LEU A 613 -7.73 24.04 -14.99
CA LEU A 613 -6.81 25.12 -14.58
C LEU A 613 -7.66 26.26 -14.02
#